data_AF-A0A7S0T370-F1
#
_entry.id   AF-A0A7S0T370-F1
#
_cell.length_a   1.000
_cell.length_b   1.000
_cell.length_c   1.000
_cell.angle_alpha   90.00
_cell.angle_beta   90.00
_cell.angle_gamma   90.00
#
_symmetry.space_group_name_H-M   'P 1'
#
loop_
_entity.id
_entity.type
_entity.pdbx_description
1 polymer ?
#
loop_
_entity_poly.entity_id
_entity_poly.type
_entity_poly.pdbx_seq_one_letter_code
_entity_poly.pdbx_strand_id
1 'polypeptide(L)'
;DWTGRFGSIDAATGHVTIEDDTQKKRWVGTPGMSSITAHLANNTPGVTVVSSRRVTGFEGGPGSDADATADGLWTVVHRPAGPGPKDQDGNPLAPTETRDVGFAAVVAADKQAASDRSRRVYDEPPPIESAAAPSVWDGMRAGGSTPSFVLMLTVTSAAGIPLFPFEGALVTGDDKVAWIANDSSKPGRPTHGAVTGPQCWVIQSTAEYAVERLAVKLTIPGTSPHQTMLDHVAEEMLGSVLELASKNKTIKGGVESPESPEVIHSVAFRWGMAFPEDGAFEMAAANGGCLSEPARKVVGCGDFCVSPKVEGAALSGAAAAAQVLAMLPPISAL
;
A
#
# COMPACT_ATOMS: atom_id res chain seq x y z
N ASP A 1 11.27 11.85 -13.77
CA ASP A 1 10.41 11.07 -14.68
C ASP A 1 10.99 9.68 -14.86
N TRP A 2 10.18 8.64 -14.85
CA TRP A 2 10.60 7.30 -15.28
C TRP A 2 10.29 7.15 -16.77
N THR A 3 11.34 7.05 -17.58
CA THR A 3 11.25 7.00 -19.04
C THR A 3 11.68 5.62 -19.54
N GLY A 4 11.19 5.22 -20.71
CA GLY A 4 11.45 3.90 -21.27
C GLY A 4 10.32 3.44 -22.20
N ARG A 5 10.41 2.20 -22.64
CA ARG A 5 9.40 1.47 -23.40
C ARG A 5 8.42 0.85 -22.42
N PHE A 6 7.17 1.26 -22.56
CA PHE A 6 6.05 0.71 -21.81
C PHE A 6 5.04 0.08 -22.76
N GLY A 7 4.27 -0.89 -22.28
CA GLY A 7 3.15 -1.40 -23.05
C GLY A 7 2.56 -2.67 -22.48
N SER A 8 2.35 -3.68 -23.32
CA SER A 8 1.80 -4.96 -22.92
C SER A 8 2.58 -6.15 -23.47
N ILE A 9 2.47 -7.28 -22.79
CA ILE A 9 2.96 -8.57 -23.24
C ILE A 9 1.84 -9.62 -23.11
N ASP A 10 1.59 -10.34 -24.19
CA ASP A 10 0.61 -11.42 -24.22
C ASP A 10 1.26 -12.72 -23.71
N ALA A 11 0.69 -13.35 -22.69
CA ALA A 11 1.28 -14.49 -22.03
C ALA A 11 1.19 -15.81 -22.81
N ALA A 12 0.23 -15.91 -23.74
CA ALA A 12 0.08 -17.08 -24.59
C ALA A 12 1.18 -17.10 -25.66
N THR A 13 1.45 -15.96 -26.27
CA THR A 13 2.38 -15.83 -27.41
C THR A 13 3.76 -15.35 -27.00
N GLY A 14 3.88 -14.53 -25.96
CA GLY A 14 5.09 -13.76 -25.63
C GLY A 14 5.25 -12.48 -26.46
N HIS A 15 4.24 -12.13 -27.27
CA HIS A 15 4.29 -10.94 -28.13
C HIS A 15 4.19 -9.66 -27.31
N VAL A 16 5.08 -8.70 -27.59
CA VAL A 16 5.15 -7.41 -26.90
C VAL A 16 4.60 -6.32 -27.81
N THR A 17 3.65 -5.55 -27.29
CA THR A 17 3.14 -4.33 -27.93
C THR A 17 3.61 -3.13 -27.13
N ILE A 18 4.39 -2.25 -27.75
CA ILE A 18 4.86 -1.01 -27.11
C ILE A 18 3.81 0.09 -27.34
N GLU A 19 3.47 0.81 -26.28
CA GLU A 19 2.60 1.98 -26.34
C GLU A 19 3.25 3.09 -27.19
N ASP A 20 2.51 3.62 -28.17
CA ASP A 20 2.90 4.80 -28.92
C ASP A 20 2.38 6.07 -28.22
N ASP A 21 2.88 6.32 -27.01
CA ASP A 21 2.41 7.44 -26.20
C ASP A 21 3.57 8.25 -25.62
N THR A 22 4.03 9.21 -26.41
CA THR A 22 5.04 10.21 -26.00
C THR A 22 4.53 11.19 -24.94
N GLN A 23 3.24 11.15 -24.56
CA GLN A 23 2.61 12.09 -23.63
C GLN A 23 2.35 11.53 -22.23
N LYS A 24 2.28 10.20 -22.05
CA LYS A 24 2.13 9.58 -20.72
C LYS A 24 3.40 9.66 -19.88
N LYS A 25 3.49 10.71 -19.07
CA LYS A 25 4.53 10.83 -18.04
C LYS A 25 4.26 9.90 -16.86
N ARG A 26 5.30 9.14 -16.47
CA ARG A 26 5.30 8.30 -15.27
C ARG A 26 6.31 8.87 -14.27
N TRP A 27 5.90 8.96 -13.01
CA TRP A 27 6.69 9.57 -11.95
C TRP A 27 7.11 8.51 -10.93
N VAL A 28 8.35 8.59 -10.48
CA VAL A 28 8.87 7.78 -9.38
C VAL A 28 9.67 8.67 -8.44
N GLY A 29 9.59 8.42 -7.14
CA GLY A 29 10.43 9.08 -6.14
C GLY A 29 11.88 8.63 -6.28
N THR A 30 12.81 9.52 -5.88
CA THR A 30 14.25 9.32 -6.00
C THR A 30 14.92 9.55 -4.62
N PRO A 31 15.76 8.62 -4.12
CA PRO A 31 16.26 7.41 -4.78
C PRO A 31 15.25 6.25 -4.84
N GLY A 32 14.06 6.40 -4.25
CA GLY A 32 12.95 5.46 -4.37
C GLY A 32 11.61 6.09 -3.99
N MET A 33 10.50 5.37 -4.21
CA MET A 33 9.15 5.92 -3.96
C MET A 33 8.94 6.44 -2.54
N SER A 34 9.54 5.81 -1.53
CA SER A 34 9.46 6.25 -0.14
C SER A 34 10.09 7.62 0.13
N SER A 35 10.93 8.13 -0.78
CA SER A 35 11.55 9.46 -0.64
C SER A 35 10.51 10.60 -0.59
N ILE A 36 9.39 10.46 -1.30
CA ILE A 36 8.34 11.48 -1.34
C ILE A 36 7.72 11.64 0.05
N THR A 37 7.26 10.53 0.65
CA THR A 37 6.65 10.55 1.98
C THR A 37 7.67 10.80 3.08
N ALA A 38 8.90 10.29 2.97
CA ALA A 38 9.98 10.60 3.90
C ALA A 38 10.35 12.09 3.88
N HIS A 39 10.34 12.73 2.72
CA HIS A 39 10.58 14.16 2.62
C HIS A 39 9.49 14.95 3.34
N LEU A 40 8.22 14.63 3.09
CA LEU A 40 7.07 15.25 3.77
C LEU A 40 7.13 15.04 5.30
N ALA A 41 7.44 13.83 5.75
CA ALA A 41 7.52 13.49 7.17
C ALA A 41 8.64 14.26 7.90
N ASN A 42 9.82 14.37 7.28
CA ASN A 42 11.02 14.87 7.97
C ASN A 42 11.29 16.36 7.73
N ASN A 43 10.69 16.98 6.70
CA ASN A 43 11.01 18.35 6.29
C ASN A 43 9.81 19.30 6.33
N THR A 44 8.67 18.89 6.89
CA THR A 44 7.50 19.77 7.07
C THR A 44 7.52 20.35 8.49
N PRO A 45 7.67 21.68 8.65
CA PRO A 45 7.62 22.31 9.97
C PRO A 45 6.32 22.01 10.71
N GLY A 46 6.41 21.68 12.01
CA GLY A 46 5.26 21.39 12.85
C GLY A 46 4.69 19.97 12.73
N VAL A 47 5.22 19.14 11.82
CA VAL A 47 4.83 17.72 11.73
C VAL A 47 5.68 16.88 12.67
N THR A 48 5.03 16.14 13.57
CA THR A 48 5.67 15.11 14.41
C THR A 48 5.24 13.74 13.93
N VAL A 49 6.19 12.91 13.52
CA VAL A 49 5.92 11.52 13.13
C VAL A 49 6.38 10.60 14.24
N VAL A 50 5.46 9.78 14.73
CA VAL A 50 5.75 8.76 15.73
C VAL A 50 5.48 7.38 15.13
N SER A 51 6.53 6.58 15.00
CA SER A 51 6.47 5.22 14.45
C SER A 51 6.37 4.17 15.56
N SER A 52 6.16 2.91 15.16
CA SER A 52 6.05 1.76 16.07
C SER A 52 4.92 1.87 17.11
N ARG A 53 3.96 2.76 16.89
CA ARG A 53 2.73 2.91 17.68
C ARG A 53 1.54 2.51 16.86
N ARG A 54 0.79 1.54 17.36
CA ARG A 54 -0.52 1.19 16.83
C ARG A 54 -1.57 1.93 17.65
N VAL A 55 -2.34 2.79 17.00
CA VAL A 55 -3.55 3.37 17.61
C VAL A 55 -4.58 2.25 17.82
N THR A 56 -5.15 2.18 19.02
CA THR A 56 -6.19 1.22 19.43
C THR A 56 -7.54 1.90 19.64
N GLY A 57 -7.55 3.21 19.91
CA GLY A 57 -8.77 3.99 20.03
C GLY A 57 -8.52 5.46 20.34
N PHE A 58 -9.62 6.16 20.63
CA PHE A 58 -9.68 7.56 20.97
C PHE A 58 -10.58 7.74 22.20
N GLU A 59 -10.18 8.63 23.10
CA GLU A 59 -10.92 9.01 24.30
C GLU A 59 -11.23 10.51 24.24
N GLY A 60 -12.37 10.93 24.82
CA GLY A 60 -12.80 12.34 24.88
C GLY A 60 -13.35 12.89 23.56
N GLY A 61 -12.91 14.10 23.22
CA GLY A 61 -13.33 14.83 22.02
C GLY A 61 -14.66 15.57 22.13
N PRO A 62 -15.00 16.39 21.12
CA PRO A 62 -16.22 17.19 21.10
C PRO A 62 -17.49 16.33 21.22
N GLY A 63 -18.39 16.73 22.12
CA GLY A 63 -19.68 16.06 22.33
C GLY A 63 -19.60 14.71 23.06
N SER A 64 -18.52 14.43 23.81
CA SER A 64 -18.45 13.28 24.72
C SER A 64 -19.20 13.56 26.04
N ASP A 65 -19.93 12.56 26.55
CA ASP A 65 -20.94 12.73 27.62
C ASP A 65 -20.40 12.76 29.07
N ALA A 66 -19.10 12.69 29.31
CA ALA A 66 -18.56 12.79 30.68
C ALA A 66 -17.07 13.14 30.72
N ASP A 67 -16.70 14.13 31.56
CA ASP A 67 -15.44 14.36 32.32
C ASP A 67 -14.06 14.10 31.69
N ALA A 68 -13.96 13.69 30.42
CA ALA A 68 -12.72 13.47 29.70
C ALA A 68 -12.31 14.77 29.02
N THR A 69 -11.66 15.62 29.83
CA THR A 69 -11.12 16.95 29.56
C THR A 69 -12.18 18.02 29.26
N ALA A 70 -12.37 18.95 30.20
CA ALA A 70 -13.32 20.07 30.09
C ALA A 70 -13.08 21.00 28.88
N ASP A 71 -12.04 20.73 28.08
CA ASP A 71 -11.60 21.48 26.90
C ASP A 71 -12.11 20.89 25.56
N GLY A 72 -12.73 19.69 25.56
CA GLY A 72 -13.24 19.05 24.35
C GLY A 72 -12.14 18.52 23.41
N LEU A 73 -10.93 18.27 23.92
CA LEU A 73 -9.82 17.70 23.17
C LEU A 73 -9.87 16.17 23.12
N TRP A 74 -9.22 15.62 22.10
CA TRP A 74 -9.04 14.20 21.88
C TRP A 74 -7.78 13.68 22.58
N THR A 75 -7.89 12.45 23.07
CA THR A 75 -6.78 11.63 23.54
C THR A 75 -6.64 10.43 22.62
N VAL A 76 -5.42 10.20 22.10
CA VAL A 76 -5.09 9.04 21.27
C VAL A 76 -4.60 7.92 22.16
N VAL A 77 -5.29 6.78 22.13
CA VAL A 77 -4.89 5.57 22.85
C VAL A 77 -4.12 4.67 21.88
N HIS A 78 -2.93 4.25 22.30
CA HIS A 78 -2.05 3.44 21.47
C HIS A 78 -1.21 2.46 22.28
N ARG A 79 -0.60 1.51 21.57
CA ARG A 79 0.37 0.56 22.12
C ARG A 79 1.50 0.31 21.12
N PRO A 80 2.60 -0.36 21.52
CA PRO A 80 3.60 -0.81 20.56
C PRO A 80 2.98 -1.64 19.41
N ALA A 81 3.38 -1.38 18.18
CA ALA A 81 2.87 -2.05 16.98
C ALA A 81 3.38 -3.50 16.82
N GLY A 82 4.46 -3.86 17.52
CA GLY A 82 5.06 -5.18 17.49
C GLY A 82 4.21 -6.27 18.16
N PRO A 83 4.72 -7.51 18.23
CA PRO A 83 4.09 -8.59 18.98
C PRO A 83 3.81 -8.15 20.41
N GLY A 84 2.65 -8.51 20.94
CA GLY A 84 2.31 -8.25 22.34
C GLY A 84 3.31 -8.91 23.28
N PRO A 85 3.45 -8.41 24.52
CA PRO A 85 4.27 -9.04 25.53
C PRO A 85 3.85 -10.50 25.73
N LYS A 86 4.80 -11.35 26.09
CA LYS A 86 4.55 -12.74 26.47
C LYS A 86 5.06 -12.99 27.88
N ASP A 87 4.39 -13.86 28.63
CA ASP A 87 4.92 -14.35 29.90
C ASP A 87 6.12 -15.28 29.70
N GLN A 88 6.67 -15.80 30.80
CA GLN A 88 7.83 -16.69 30.78
C GLN A 88 7.55 -18.02 30.05
N ASP A 89 6.28 -18.42 29.97
CA ASP A 89 5.80 -19.63 29.32
C ASP A 89 5.42 -19.39 27.84
N GLY A 90 5.54 -18.15 27.37
CA GLY A 90 5.24 -17.75 26.00
C GLY A 90 3.77 -17.44 25.73
N ASN A 91 2.93 -17.37 26.76
CA ASN A 91 1.52 -16.99 26.62
C ASN A 91 1.39 -15.48 26.40
N PRO A 92 0.46 -15.02 25.54
CA PRO A 92 0.22 -13.60 25.33
C PRO A 92 -0.22 -12.89 26.62
N LEU A 93 0.39 -11.74 26.90
CA LEU A 93 -0.04 -10.80 27.92
C LEU A 93 -0.78 -9.63 27.28
N ALA A 94 -1.73 -9.04 28.01
CA ALA A 94 -2.42 -7.84 27.55
C ALA A 94 -1.40 -6.71 27.33
N PRO A 95 -1.40 -6.05 26.17
CA PRO A 95 -0.49 -4.95 25.92
C PRO A 95 -0.86 -3.73 26.79
N THR A 96 0.15 -3.08 27.36
CA THR A 96 -0.05 -1.83 28.09
C THR A 96 -0.33 -0.69 27.11
N GLU A 97 -1.49 -0.07 27.22
CA GLU A 97 -1.86 1.10 26.44
C GLU A 97 -1.25 2.39 27.03
N THR A 98 -0.90 3.30 26.14
CA THR A 98 -0.41 4.65 26.42
C THR A 98 -1.36 5.68 25.84
N ARG A 99 -1.43 6.87 26.45
CA ARG A 99 -2.29 7.98 26.03
C ARG A 99 -1.45 9.18 25.64
N ASP A 100 -1.68 9.70 24.43
CA ASP A 100 -1.21 11.01 24.01
C ASP A 100 -2.42 11.97 24.04
N VAL A 101 -2.35 13.06 24.79
CA VAL A 101 -3.48 13.99 25.02
C VAL A 101 -3.32 15.29 24.25
N GLY A 102 -4.42 16.03 24.07
CA GLY A 102 -4.39 17.44 23.64
C GLY A 102 -4.61 17.68 22.15
N PHE A 103 -5.33 16.79 21.45
CA PHE A 103 -5.57 16.92 20.02
C PHE A 103 -6.93 17.59 19.73
N ALA A 104 -6.96 18.63 18.91
CA ALA A 104 -8.22 19.36 18.63
C ALA A 104 -9.13 18.65 17.60
N ALA A 105 -8.59 17.74 16.80
CA ALA A 105 -9.28 17.00 15.75
C ALA A 105 -8.55 15.67 15.48
N VAL A 106 -9.26 14.71 14.88
CA VAL A 106 -8.70 13.42 14.45
C VAL A 106 -8.82 13.28 12.95
N VAL A 107 -7.71 12.91 12.29
CA VAL A 107 -7.69 12.56 10.86
C VAL A 107 -7.28 11.11 10.70
N ALA A 108 -8.20 10.26 10.23
CA ALA A 108 -7.95 8.86 9.92
C ALA A 108 -7.54 8.71 8.45
N ALA A 109 -6.24 8.62 8.21
CA ALA A 109 -5.64 8.52 6.87
C ALA A 109 -5.37 7.06 6.40
N ASP A 110 -5.86 6.07 7.14
CA ASP A 110 -5.71 4.64 6.84
C ASP A 110 -7.08 3.95 6.94
N LYS A 111 -7.58 3.40 5.82
CA LYS A 111 -8.85 2.66 5.76
C LYS A 111 -8.91 1.53 6.81
N GLN A 112 -7.77 0.98 7.22
CA GLN A 112 -7.70 -0.06 8.27
C GLN A 112 -8.16 0.41 9.65
N ALA A 113 -8.20 1.72 9.92
CA ALA A 113 -8.70 2.23 11.19
C ALA A 113 -10.18 1.89 11.43
N ALA A 114 -10.95 1.58 10.37
CA ALA A 114 -12.34 1.12 10.43
C ALA A 114 -12.50 -0.39 10.15
N SER A 115 -11.41 -1.10 9.91
CA SER A 115 -11.42 -2.48 9.41
C SER A 115 -11.55 -3.50 10.53
N ASP A 116 -12.40 -4.49 10.31
CA ASP A 116 -12.55 -5.67 11.19
C ASP A 116 -11.28 -6.53 11.27
N ARG A 117 -10.24 -6.20 10.48
CA ARG A 117 -8.89 -6.74 10.70
C ARG A 117 -8.43 -6.53 12.14
N SER A 118 -8.76 -5.39 12.76
CA SER A 118 -8.39 -5.12 14.15
C SER A 118 -8.88 -6.23 15.08
N ARG A 119 -10.14 -6.63 14.92
CA ARG A 119 -10.76 -7.71 15.69
C ARG A 119 -10.13 -9.06 15.36
N ARG A 120 -10.00 -9.39 14.07
CA ARG A 120 -9.51 -10.70 13.64
C ARG A 120 -8.04 -10.98 13.97
N VAL A 121 -7.19 -9.95 13.93
CA VAL A 121 -5.73 -10.11 14.06
C VAL A 121 -5.23 -9.73 15.44
N TYR A 122 -5.86 -8.75 16.08
CA TYR A 122 -5.38 -8.18 17.34
C TYR A 122 -6.36 -8.32 18.50
N ASP A 123 -7.56 -8.87 18.27
CA ASP A 123 -8.64 -8.95 19.28
C ASP A 123 -9.03 -7.56 19.84
N GLU A 124 -8.98 -6.55 18.98
CA GLU A 124 -9.25 -5.15 19.32
C GLU A 124 -10.39 -4.59 18.45
N PRO A 125 -11.24 -3.70 18.97
CA PRO A 125 -12.13 -2.94 18.10
C PRO A 125 -11.32 -2.08 17.10
N PRO A 126 -11.84 -1.80 15.89
CA PRO A 126 -11.24 -0.83 14.99
C PRO A 126 -11.18 0.54 15.69
N PRO A 127 -10.03 1.23 15.66
CA PRO A 127 -9.85 2.45 16.44
C PRO A 127 -10.92 3.53 16.23
N ILE A 128 -11.38 3.71 15.00
CA ILE A 128 -12.32 4.78 14.66
C ILE A 128 -13.72 4.55 15.25
N GLU A 129 -14.03 3.34 15.72
CA GLU A 129 -15.29 3.03 16.43
C GLU A 129 -15.44 3.90 17.69
N SER A 130 -14.36 4.04 18.46
CA SER A 130 -14.33 4.83 19.69
C SER A 130 -14.47 6.35 19.47
N ALA A 131 -14.26 6.82 18.23
CA ALA A 131 -14.43 8.24 17.90
C ALA A 131 -15.92 8.64 17.76
N ALA A 132 -16.84 7.68 17.75
CA ALA A 132 -18.29 7.90 17.64
C ALA A 132 -18.68 8.82 16.46
N ALA A 133 -18.00 8.65 15.32
CA ALA A 133 -18.17 9.46 14.12
C ALA A 133 -18.81 8.63 12.98
N PRO A 134 -20.14 8.46 12.96
CA PRO A 134 -20.82 7.52 12.06
C PRO A 134 -20.57 7.83 10.58
N SER A 135 -20.58 9.10 10.17
CA SER A 135 -20.35 9.48 8.76
C SER A 135 -18.97 9.04 8.26
N VAL A 136 -17.95 9.13 9.13
CA VAL A 136 -16.58 8.68 8.83
C VAL A 136 -16.48 7.16 8.92
N TRP A 137 -17.07 6.55 9.95
CA TRP A 137 -17.11 5.10 10.14
C TRP A 137 -17.72 4.38 8.93
N ASP A 138 -18.93 4.78 8.53
CA ASP A 138 -19.66 4.19 7.42
C ASP A 138 -18.92 4.39 6.11
N GLY A 139 -18.42 5.61 5.85
CA GLY A 139 -17.66 5.90 4.64
C GLY A 139 -16.36 5.12 4.55
N MET A 140 -15.60 4.95 5.64
CA MET A 140 -14.36 4.17 5.61
C MET A 140 -14.63 2.69 5.34
N ARG A 141 -15.80 2.19 5.76
CA ARG A 141 -16.26 0.82 5.53
C ARG A 141 -17.03 0.64 4.21
N ALA A 142 -17.33 1.73 3.52
CA ALA A 142 -17.97 1.68 2.22
C ALA A 142 -16.98 1.12 1.18
N GLY A 143 -17.45 0.13 0.42
CA GLY A 143 -16.64 -0.61 -0.55
C GLY A 143 -15.61 -1.56 0.06
N GLY A 144 -15.29 -2.62 -0.66
CA GLY A 144 -14.24 -3.55 -0.31
C GLY A 144 -12.84 -3.01 -0.62
N SER A 145 -11.88 -3.93 -0.68
CA SER A 145 -10.57 -3.65 -1.28
C SER A 145 -10.02 -4.91 -1.90
N THR A 146 -9.30 -4.73 -2.99
CA THR A 146 -8.67 -5.82 -3.73
C THR A 146 -7.29 -6.11 -3.15
N PRO A 147 -6.97 -7.37 -2.79
CA PRO A 147 -5.62 -7.75 -2.38
C PRO A 147 -4.67 -7.82 -3.58
N SER A 148 -3.37 -7.82 -3.32
CA SER A 148 -2.35 -8.02 -4.35
C SER A 148 -1.11 -8.69 -3.76
N PHE A 149 -0.49 -9.58 -4.54
CA PHE A 149 0.85 -10.07 -4.27
C PHE A 149 1.86 -9.37 -5.18
N VAL A 150 3.06 -9.16 -4.65
CA VAL A 150 4.17 -8.60 -5.39
C VAL A 150 5.37 -9.52 -5.24
N LEU A 151 5.93 -9.97 -6.36
CA LEU A 151 7.20 -10.67 -6.43
C LEU A 151 8.32 -9.67 -6.72
N MET A 152 9.34 -9.65 -5.87
CA MET A 152 10.63 -9.01 -6.16
C MET A 152 11.59 -10.08 -6.70
N LEU A 153 12.13 -9.84 -7.88
CA LEU A 153 12.97 -10.78 -8.62
C LEU A 153 14.30 -10.13 -8.99
N THR A 154 15.42 -10.75 -8.64
CA THR A 154 16.75 -10.37 -9.09
C THR A 154 17.32 -11.46 -9.98
N VAL A 155 17.71 -11.11 -11.21
CA VAL A 155 18.27 -12.05 -12.18
C VAL A 155 19.58 -11.54 -12.77
N THR A 156 20.44 -12.47 -13.20
CA THR A 156 21.47 -12.19 -14.19
C THR A 156 21.13 -12.86 -15.51
N SER A 157 21.55 -12.23 -16.60
CA SER A 157 21.36 -12.69 -17.96
C SER A 157 22.72 -12.75 -18.65
N ALA A 158 22.94 -13.76 -19.48
CA ALA A 158 24.12 -13.83 -20.34
C ALA A 158 24.28 -12.51 -21.14
N ALA A 159 25.51 -11.99 -21.18
CA ALA A 159 25.89 -10.78 -21.91
C ALA A 159 25.14 -9.47 -21.56
N GLY A 160 24.51 -9.39 -20.37
CA GLY A 160 23.82 -8.16 -19.93
C GLY A 160 22.51 -7.85 -20.65
N ILE A 161 21.92 -8.84 -21.33
CA ILE A 161 20.65 -8.69 -22.06
C ILE A 161 19.48 -8.52 -21.07
N PRO A 162 18.67 -7.45 -21.15
CA PRO A 162 17.49 -7.30 -20.29
C PRO A 162 16.57 -8.53 -20.32
N LEU A 163 16.02 -8.92 -19.16
CA LEU A 163 15.09 -10.06 -19.08
C LEU A 163 13.89 -9.89 -20.03
N PHE A 164 13.40 -8.66 -20.15
CA PHE A 164 12.36 -8.26 -21.08
C PHE A 164 12.78 -7.04 -21.91
N PRO A 165 12.24 -6.85 -23.12
CA PRO A 165 12.57 -5.73 -24.00
C PRO A 165 11.79 -4.45 -23.66
N PHE A 166 11.40 -4.25 -22.40
CA PHE A 166 10.62 -3.11 -21.92
C PHE A 166 11.02 -2.76 -20.49
N GLU A 167 10.66 -1.56 -20.05
CA GLU A 167 10.88 -1.08 -18.68
C GLU A 167 9.64 -1.31 -17.81
N GLY A 168 8.45 -1.40 -18.40
CA GLY A 168 7.29 -1.98 -17.73
C GLY A 168 6.20 -2.40 -18.71
N ALA A 169 5.45 -3.45 -18.38
CA ALA A 169 4.36 -3.93 -19.22
C ALA A 169 3.22 -4.53 -18.43
N LEU A 170 2.00 -4.30 -18.92
CA LEU A 170 0.81 -5.06 -18.55
C LEU A 170 0.94 -6.47 -19.13
N VAL A 171 0.58 -7.47 -18.35
CA VAL A 171 0.56 -8.86 -18.81
C VAL A 171 -0.88 -9.25 -19.09
N THR A 172 -1.16 -9.74 -20.30
CA THR A 172 -2.49 -10.18 -20.72
C THR A 172 -2.52 -11.69 -20.90
N GLY A 173 -3.60 -12.34 -20.47
CA GLY A 173 -3.79 -13.79 -20.65
C GLY A 173 -3.00 -14.68 -19.68
N ASP A 174 -2.34 -14.11 -18.68
CA ASP A 174 -1.79 -14.85 -17.53
C ASP A 174 -2.78 -14.76 -16.36
N ASP A 175 -2.96 -15.86 -15.63
CA ASP A 175 -3.87 -15.95 -14.49
C ASP A 175 -3.25 -15.43 -13.18
N LYS A 176 -1.92 -15.32 -13.10
CA LYS A 176 -1.16 -14.97 -11.89
C LYS A 176 -0.56 -13.57 -11.96
N VAL A 177 -0.05 -13.14 -13.10
CA VAL A 177 0.71 -11.90 -13.28
C VAL A 177 -0.09 -10.87 -14.07
N ALA A 178 -0.19 -9.65 -13.55
CA ALA A 178 -0.89 -8.53 -14.21
C ALA A 178 0.05 -7.43 -14.71
N TRP A 179 1.20 -7.24 -14.05
CA TRP A 179 2.13 -6.15 -14.38
C TRP A 179 3.57 -6.52 -14.02
N ILE A 180 4.52 -6.10 -14.86
CA ILE A 180 5.95 -6.29 -14.67
C ILE A 180 6.65 -4.95 -14.83
N ALA A 181 7.57 -4.62 -13.92
CA ALA A 181 8.40 -3.42 -13.99
C ALA A 181 9.87 -3.74 -13.76
N ASN A 182 10.74 -3.21 -14.63
CA ASN A 182 12.17 -3.19 -14.43
C ASN A 182 12.50 -2.13 -13.37
N ASP A 183 12.65 -2.55 -12.11
CA ASP A 183 12.95 -1.62 -11.02
C ASP A 183 14.34 -1.01 -11.20
N SER A 184 15.33 -1.76 -11.72
CA SER A 184 16.66 -1.25 -12.05
C SER A 184 16.66 -0.09 -13.06
N SER A 185 15.64 0.01 -13.92
CA SER A 185 15.51 1.12 -14.88
C SER A 185 15.01 2.44 -14.28
N LYS A 186 14.61 2.45 -13.00
CA LYS A 186 14.07 3.67 -12.37
C LYS A 186 15.19 4.63 -11.93
N PRO A 187 15.01 5.95 -12.11
CA PRO A 187 15.99 6.95 -11.67
C PRO A 187 16.36 6.84 -10.19
N GLY A 188 17.66 6.88 -9.90
CA GLY A 188 18.22 6.84 -8.54
C GLY A 188 18.36 5.43 -7.95
N ARG A 189 18.05 4.39 -8.70
CA ARG A 189 18.34 3.01 -8.29
C ARG A 189 19.84 2.71 -8.37
N PRO A 190 20.37 1.84 -7.50
CA PRO A 190 21.80 1.52 -7.50
C PRO A 190 22.33 1.01 -8.83
N THR A 191 21.49 0.27 -9.58
CA THR A 191 21.84 -0.32 -10.89
C THR A 191 21.29 0.49 -12.07
N HIS A 192 20.81 1.73 -11.84
CA HIS A 192 20.28 2.58 -12.90
C HIS A 192 21.35 2.95 -13.93
N GLY A 193 21.09 2.63 -15.21
CA GLY A 193 22.03 2.87 -16.31
C GLY A 193 23.18 1.87 -16.41
N ALA A 194 23.23 0.85 -15.54
CA ALA A 194 24.21 -0.22 -15.65
C ALA A 194 23.91 -1.10 -16.88
N VAL A 195 24.93 -1.35 -17.69
CA VAL A 195 24.85 -2.23 -18.88
C VAL A 195 25.06 -3.70 -18.51
N THR A 196 25.80 -3.95 -17.44
CA THR A 196 26.11 -5.29 -16.93
C THR A 196 25.76 -5.40 -15.44
N GLY A 197 25.49 -6.63 -15.00
CA GLY A 197 25.19 -6.95 -13.60
C GLY A 197 23.74 -7.35 -13.35
N PRO A 198 23.38 -7.59 -12.08
CA PRO A 198 22.04 -8.04 -11.71
C PRO A 198 20.95 -7.01 -12.04
N GLN A 199 19.83 -7.51 -12.55
CA GLN A 199 18.63 -6.72 -12.83
C GLN A 199 17.55 -7.04 -11.80
N CYS A 200 16.94 -6.00 -11.23
CA CYS A 200 15.84 -6.12 -10.29
C CYS A 200 14.51 -5.82 -10.99
N TRP A 201 13.55 -6.72 -10.83
CA TRP A 201 12.21 -6.66 -11.38
C TRP A 201 11.18 -6.73 -10.25
N VAL A 202 10.09 -5.98 -10.42
CA VAL A 202 8.92 -6.01 -9.54
C VAL A 202 7.75 -6.49 -10.37
N ILE A 203 7.12 -7.58 -9.93
CA ILE A 203 6.03 -8.24 -10.62
C ILE A 203 4.81 -8.22 -9.73
N GLN A 204 3.69 -7.74 -10.24
CA GLN A 204 2.44 -7.64 -9.52
C GLN A 204 1.47 -8.72 -10.00
N SER A 205 0.77 -9.34 -9.05
CA SER A 205 -0.21 -10.36 -9.36
C SER A 205 -1.51 -9.80 -9.95
N THR A 206 -2.29 -10.67 -10.58
CA THR A 206 -3.73 -10.42 -10.82
C THR A 206 -4.48 -10.31 -9.49
N ALA A 207 -5.66 -9.68 -9.54
CA ALA A 207 -6.56 -9.58 -8.40
C ALA A 207 -7.17 -10.94 -8.05
N GLU A 208 -7.58 -11.69 -9.08
CA GLU A 208 -8.24 -12.98 -9.00
C GLU A 208 -7.34 -14.00 -8.29
N TYR A 209 -6.08 -14.11 -8.71
CA TYR A 209 -5.10 -14.96 -8.06
C TYR A 209 -4.88 -14.57 -6.59
N ALA A 210 -4.79 -13.27 -6.29
CA ALA A 210 -4.60 -12.80 -4.92
C ALA A 210 -5.80 -13.14 -4.02
N VAL A 211 -7.02 -13.00 -4.54
CA VAL A 211 -8.27 -13.38 -3.84
C VAL A 211 -8.32 -14.88 -3.60
N GLU A 212 -8.04 -15.70 -4.61
CA GLU A 212 -8.04 -17.17 -4.50
C GLU A 212 -7.07 -17.64 -3.41
N ARG A 213 -5.82 -17.14 -3.43
CA ARG A 213 -4.80 -17.51 -2.43
C ARG A 213 -5.19 -17.11 -1.01
N LEU A 214 -5.87 -15.99 -0.85
CA LEU A 214 -6.35 -15.54 0.47
C LEU A 214 -7.58 -16.31 0.96
N ALA A 215 -8.42 -16.81 0.04
CA ALA A 215 -9.58 -17.63 0.37
C ALA A 215 -9.17 -19.02 0.92
N VAL A 216 -8.05 -19.57 0.44
CA VAL A 216 -7.55 -20.89 0.89
C VAL A 216 -7.11 -20.87 2.35
N LYS A 217 -6.34 -19.86 2.77
CA LYS A 217 -5.83 -19.77 4.14
C LYS A 217 -5.54 -18.34 4.57
N LEU A 218 -6.32 -17.85 5.52
CA LEU A 218 -6.00 -16.63 6.25
C LEU A 218 -4.75 -16.87 7.11
N THR A 219 -3.76 -16.00 6.95
CA THR A 219 -2.48 -16.07 7.64
C THR A 219 -2.14 -14.73 8.28
N ILE A 220 -1.54 -14.80 9.48
CA ILE A 220 -1.11 -13.64 10.26
C ILE A 220 0.35 -13.31 9.89
N PRO A 221 0.65 -12.06 9.46
CA PRO A 221 2.03 -11.65 9.16
C PRO A 221 3.01 -11.97 10.30
N GLY A 222 4.22 -12.42 9.95
CA GLY A 222 5.26 -12.80 10.91
C GLY A 222 5.15 -14.21 11.48
N THR A 223 4.16 -15.02 11.06
CA THR A 223 4.03 -16.43 11.46
C THR A 223 4.58 -17.37 10.37
N SER A 224 5.04 -18.56 10.74
CA SER A 224 5.53 -19.56 9.77
C SER A 224 4.50 -19.91 8.69
N PRO A 225 3.19 -20.11 8.98
CA PRO A 225 2.18 -20.33 7.95
C PRO A 225 2.05 -19.18 6.95
N HIS A 226 2.29 -17.93 7.39
CA HIS A 226 2.31 -16.79 6.50
C HIS A 226 3.54 -16.81 5.58
N GLN A 227 4.71 -17.13 6.12
CA GLN A 227 5.93 -17.26 5.33
C GLN A 227 5.79 -18.38 4.28
N THR A 228 5.31 -19.56 4.66
CA THR A 228 5.08 -20.67 3.72
C THR A 228 4.13 -20.29 2.59
N MET A 229 3.10 -19.48 2.86
CA MET A 229 2.20 -18.98 1.81
C MET A 229 2.93 -18.03 0.86
N LEU A 230 3.77 -17.13 1.38
CA LEU A 230 4.58 -16.23 0.54
C LEU A 230 5.60 -17.01 -0.30
N ASP A 231 6.21 -18.07 0.25
CA ASP A 231 7.17 -18.90 -0.46
C ASP A 231 6.51 -19.59 -1.67
N HIS A 232 5.34 -20.21 -1.49
CA HIS A 232 4.58 -20.78 -2.60
C HIS A 232 4.16 -19.73 -3.64
N VAL A 233 3.70 -18.56 -3.19
CA VAL A 233 3.35 -17.46 -4.10
C VAL A 233 4.57 -17.00 -4.91
N ALA A 234 5.75 -16.94 -4.28
CA ALA A 234 6.99 -16.58 -4.95
C ALA A 234 7.36 -17.61 -6.02
N GLU A 235 7.27 -18.90 -5.71
CA GLU A 235 7.53 -20.00 -6.65
C GLU A 235 6.57 -19.97 -7.86
N GLU A 236 5.27 -19.82 -7.62
CA GLU A 236 4.25 -19.82 -8.66
C GLU A 236 4.34 -18.59 -9.58
N MET A 237 4.54 -17.40 -9.01
CA MET A 237 4.74 -16.18 -9.80
C MET A 237 6.07 -16.19 -10.55
N LEU A 238 7.14 -16.73 -9.95
CA LEU A 238 8.43 -16.88 -10.61
C LEU A 238 8.31 -17.81 -11.84
N GLY A 239 7.61 -18.94 -11.70
CA GLY A 239 7.33 -19.85 -12.80
C GLY A 239 6.67 -19.15 -14.00
N SER A 240 5.59 -18.40 -13.76
CA SER A 240 4.89 -17.63 -14.80
C SER A 240 5.82 -16.60 -15.48
N VAL A 241 6.60 -15.84 -14.70
CA VAL A 241 7.52 -14.83 -15.25
C VAL A 241 8.62 -15.45 -16.12
N LEU A 242 9.19 -16.59 -15.70
CA LEU A 242 10.23 -17.29 -16.47
C LEU A 242 9.67 -17.94 -17.74
N GLU A 243 8.45 -18.49 -17.68
CA GLU A 243 7.75 -18.99 -18.87
C GLU A 243 7.52 -17.86 -19.88
N LEU A 244 7.02 -16.71 -19.41
CA LEU A 244 6.79 -15.52 -20.22
C LEU A 244 8.07 -15.01 -20.88
N ALA A 245 9.17 -14.92 -20.12
CA ALA A 245 10.47 -14.52 -20.64
C ALA A 245 10.98 -15.49 -21.71
N SER A 246 10.72 -16.79 -21.55
CA SER A 246 11.12 -17.82 -22.51
C SER A 246 10.37 -17.68 -23.83
N LYS A 247 9.03 -17.50 -23.79
CA LYS A 247 8.19 -17.29 -24.99
C LYS A 247 8.58 -16.03 -25.77
N ASN A 248 8.87 -14.93 -25.07
CA ASN A 248 9.29 -13.68 -25.71
C ASN A 248 10.58 -13.84 -26.53
N LYS A 249 11.53 -14.64 -26.04
CA LYS A 249 12.80 -14.93 -26.74
C LYS A 249 12.57 -15.71 -28.04
N THR A 250 11.65 -16.68 -28.03
CA THR A 250 11.36 -17.52 -29.21
C THR A 250 10.84 -16.72 -30.40
N ILE A 251 10.10 -15.63 -30.16
CA ILE A 251 9.56 -14.78 -31.25
C ILE A 251 10.65 -13.97 -31.98
N LYS A 252 11.77 -13.62 -31.32
CA LYS A 252 12.80 -12.73 -31.89
C LYS A 252 13.81 -13.40 -32.83
N GLY A 253 13.60 -14.67 -33.19
CA GLY A 253 14.28 -15.34 -34.30
C GLY A 253 15.39 -16.30 -33.88
N GLY A 254 15.07 -17.60 -33.95
CA GLY A 254 15.87 -18.72 -34.47
C GLY A 254 17.30 -19.00 -33.99
N VAL A 255 17.92 -18.15 -33.19
CA VAL A 255 19.26 -18.37 -32.62
C VAL A 255 19.12 -19.14 -31.32
N GLU A 256 19.97 -20.15 -31.11
CA GLU A 256 20.03 -20.96 -29.89
C GLU A 256 19.88 -20.08 -28.64
N SER A 257 18.97 -20.49 -27.76
CA SER A 257 18.61 -19.73 -26.57
C SER A 257 19.87 -19.37 -25.79
N PRO A 258 20.13 -18.09 -25.46
CA PRO A 258 21.06 -17.79 -24.39
C PRO A 258 20.58 -18.54 -23.14
N GLU A 259 21.53 -18.96 -22.31
CA GLU A 259 21.27 -19.68 -21.05
C GLU A 259 20.08 -19.06 -20.29
N SER A 260 19.27 -19.92 -19.68
CA SER A 260 18.19 -19.51 -18.77
C SER A 260 18.72 -18.47 -17.79
N PRO A 261 17.97 -17.38 -17.50
CA PRO A 261 18.45 -16.37 -16.57
C PRO A 261 18.75 -17.02 -15.22
N GLU A 262 19.87 -16.65 -14.61
CA GLU A 262 20.20 -17.09 -13.25
C GLU A 262 19.37 -16.25 -12.27
N VAL A 263 18.54 -16.92 -11.47
CA VAL A 263 17.76 -16.27 -10.41
C VAL A 263 18.65 -16.12 -9.18
N ILE A 264 19.01 -14.89 -8.83
CA ILE A 264 19.79 -14.58 -7.62
C ILE A 264 18.87 -14.49 -6.40
N HIS A 265 17.69 -13.90 -6.57
CA HIS A 265 16.76 -13.67 -5.48
C HIS A 265 15.32 -13.62 -5.97
N SER A 266 14.40 -14.18 -5.20
CA SER A 266 12.95 -14.13 -5.42
C SER A 266 12.23 -14.11 -4.08
N VAL A 267 11.41 -13.08 -3.84
CA VAL A 267 10.62 -12.98 -2.61
C VAL A 267 9.27 -12.36 -2.89
N ALA A 268 8.20 -12.93 -2.33
CA ALA A 268 6.86 -12.39 -2.43
C ALA A 268 6.50 -11.53 -1.21
N PHE A 269 5.69 -10.51 -1.44
CA PHE A 269 5.08 -9.67 -0.42
C PHE A 269 3.57 -9.60 -0.65
N ARG A 270 2.81 -9.52 0.45
CA ARG A 270 1.33 -9.44 0.42
C ARG A 270 0.82 -8.06 0.81
N TRP A 271 0.10 -7.43 -0.09
CA TRP A 271 -0.81 -6.32 0.22
C TRP A 271 -2.22 -6.85 0.41
N GLY A 272 -2.67 -6.95 1.66
CA GLY A 272 -3.98 -7.54 1.99
C GLY A 272 -5.18 -6.69 1.57
N MET A 273 -4.99 -5.39 1.39
CA MET A 273 -6.00 -4.42 0.93
C MET A 273 -5.28 -3.39 0.06
N ALA A 274 -4.84 -3.82 -1.13
CA ALA A 274 -3.92 -3.07 -1.98
C ALA A 274 -4.60 -1.90 -2.70
N PHE A 275 -5.84 -2.13 -3.18
CA PHE A 275 -6.60 -1.13 -3.93
C PHE A 275 -8.01 -1.02 -3.36
N PRO A 276 -8.46 0.18 -2.97
CA PRO A 276 -9.84 0.36 -2.53
C PRO A 276 -10.82 0.27 -3.70
N GLU A 277 -12.01 -0.25 -3.42
CA GLU A 277 -13.17 -0.13 -4.30
C GLU A 277 -13.82 1.25 -4.15
N ASP A 278 -14.67 1.64 -5.10
CA ASP A 278 -15.23 2.98 -5.24
C ASP A 278 -16.35 3.34 -4.24
N GLY A 279 -16.73 2.41 -3.35
CA GLY A 279 -17.89 2.57 -2.46
C GLY A 279 -17.87 3.81 -1.57
N ALA A 280 -16.70 4.39 -1.28
CA ALA A 280 -16.57 5.61 -0.47
C ALA A 280 -16.45 6.91 -1.29
N PHE A 281 -16.28 6.84 -2.62
CA PHE A 281 -16.01 8.02 -3.45
C PHE A 281 -17.18 9.00 -3.46
N GLU A 282 -18.42 8.52 -3.58
CA GLU A 282 -19.60 9.39 -3.59
C GLU A 282 -19.80 10.11 -2.25
N MET A 283 -19.68 9.39 -1.13
CA MET A 283 -19.77 9.97 0.21
C MET A 283 -18.68 11.01 0.46
N ALA A 284 -17.46 10.73 -0.01
CA ALA A 284 -16.33 11.64 0.14
C ALA A 284 -16.44 12.87 -0.77
N ALA A 285 -17.00 12.73 -1.97
CA ALA A 285 -17.18 13.82 -2.92
C ALA A 285 -18.04 14.95 -2.34
N ALA A 286 -19.02 14.64 -1.50
CA ALA A 286 -19.86 15.61 -0.79
C ALA A 286 -19.04 16.61 0.07
N ASN A 287 -17.82 16.23 0.48
CA ASN A 287 -16.92 17.08 1.27
C ASN A 287 -15.59 17.35 0.55
N GLY A 288 -15.58 17.32 -0.78
CA GLY A 288 -14.41 17.68 -1.60
C GLY A 288 -13.37 16.57 -1.74
N GLY A 289 -13.71 15.31 -1.43
CA GLY A 289 -12.82 14.16 -1.54
C GLY A 289 -12.32 13.62 -0.21
N CYS A 290 -13.06 13.83 0.89
CA CYS A 290 -12.79 13.20 2.19
C CYS A 290 -14.11 12.93 2.93
N LEU A 291 -14.08 12.07 3.95
CA LEU A 291 -15.20 11.83 4.85
C LEU A 291 -15.12 12.78 6.03
N SER A 292 -16.25 13.29 6.51
CA SER A 292 -16.26 14.36 7.51
C SER A 292 -17.38 14.13 8.54
N GLU A 293 -17.04 14.28 9.81
CA GLU A 293 -17.99 14.36 10.93
C GLU A 293 -17.68 15.63 11.75
N PRO A 294 -18.21 16.80 11.36
CA PRO A 294 -17.89 18.08 11.98
C PRO A 294 -18.24 18.14 13.48
N ALA A 295 -19.34 17.51 13.88
CA ALA A 295 -19.79 17.51 15.28
C ALA A 295 -18.78 16.86 16.22
N ARG A 296 -18.00 15.89 15.71
CA ARG A 296 -16.93 15.20 16.44
C ARG A 296 -15.54 15.74 16.10
N LYS A 297 -15.41 16.61 15.09
CA LYS A 297 -14.12 17.03 14.50
C LYS A 297 -13.26 15.84 14.06
N VAL A 298 -13.89 14.88 13.38
CA VAL A 298 -13.24 13.67 12.85
C VAL A 298 -13.33 13.69 11.34
N VAL A 299 -12.22 13.38 10.66
CA VAL A 299 -12.14 13.34 9.20
C VAL A 299 -11.49 12.02 8.78
N GLY A 300 -12.04 11.37 7.75
CA GLY A 300 -11.43 10.21 7.10
C GLY A 300 -10.91 10.59 5.72
N CYS A 301 -9.68 10.19 5.37
CA CYS A 301 -9.10 10.51 4.07
C CYS A 301 -8.16 9.42 3.56
N GLY A 302 -7.90 9.42 2.26
CA GLY A 302 -7.03 8.46 1.60
C GLY A 302 -7.40 8.28 0.13
N ASP A 303 -6.66 7.41 -0.55
CA ASP A 303 -6.96 7.00 -1.92
C ASP A 303 -8.40 6.48 -2.07
N PHE A 304 -8.90 5.79 -1.04
CA PHE A 304 -10.28 5.29 -0.97
C PHE A 304 -11.36 6.39 -0.97
N CYS A 305 -11.02 7.68 -0.88
CA CYS A 305 -12.00 8.77 -0.95
C CYS A 305 -12.08 9.45 -2.33
N VAL A 306 -11.13 9.19 -3.24
CA VAL A 306 -11.04 9.92 -4.52
C VAL A 306 -10.72 8.99 -5.69
N SER A 307 -9.62 8.26 -5.60
CA SER A 307 -9.19 7.28 -6.61
C SER A 307 -8.07 6.41 -6.04
N PRO A 308 -7.91 5.14 -6.49
CA PRO A 308 -6.90 4.21 -5.99
C PRO A 308 -5.50 4.54 -6.57
N LYS A 309 -5.07 5.79 -6.42
CA LYS A 309 -3.83 6.36 -6.96
C LYS A 309 -3.19 7.28 -5.92
N VAL A 310 -1.87 7.48 -6.04
CA VAL A 310 -1.11 8.45 -5.22
C VAL A 310 -1.72 9.85 -5.31
N GLU A 311 -2.16 10.26 -6.50
CA GLU A 311 -2.85 11.54 -6.71
C GLU A 311 -4.15 11.63 -5.90
N GLY A 312 -5.00 10.58 -5.93
CA GLY A 312 -6.23 10.53 -5.16
C GLY A 312 -5.99 10.66 -3.65
N ALA A 313 -4.97 9.96 -3.13
CA ALA A 313 -4.56 10.08 -1.74
C ALA A 313 -4.13 11.51 -1.38
N ALA A 314 -3.32 12.16 -2.23
CA ALA A 314 -2.84 13.52 -2.00
C ALA A 314 -3.99 14.55 -2.02
N LEU A 315 -4.90 14.44 -3.00
CA LEU A 315 -6.08 15.30 -3.11
C LEU A 315 -7.01 15.12 -1.90
N SER A 316 -7.24 13.88 -1.46
CA SER A 316 -8.04 13.59 -0.29
C SER A 316 -7.43 14.15 1.00
N GLY A 317 -6.10 14.08 1.14
CA GLY A 317 -5.38 14.70 2.26
C GLY A 317 -5.53 16.23 2.29
N ALA A 318 -5.48 16.89 1.12
CA ALA A 318 -5.71 18.32 1.02
C ALA A 318 -7.16 18.71 1.38
N ALA A 319 -8.14 17.93 0.92
CA ALA A 319 -9.55 18.11 1.29
C ALA A 319 -9.76 17.96 2.81
N ALA A 320 -9.12 16.94 3.40
CA ALA A 320 -9.17 16.72 4.84
C ALA A 320 -8.60 17.89 5.65
N ALA A 321 -7.48 18.46 5.20
CA ALA A 321 -6.90 19.65 5.83
C ALA A 321 -7.86 20.85 5.78
N ALA A 322 -8.54 21.07 4.64
CA ALA A 322 -9.54 22.13 4.51
C ALA A 322 -10.74 21.92 5.45
N GLN A 323 -11.21 20.69 5.60
CA GLN A 323 -12.29 20.35 6.54
C GLN A 323 -11.86 20.62 8.00
N VAL A 324 -10.67 20.20 8.41
CA VAL A 324 -10.15 20.47 9.76
C VAL A 324 -10.04 21.97 10.01
N LEU A 325 -9.54 22.75 9.06
CA LEU A 325 -9.45 24.21 9.19
C LEU A 325 -10.82 24.88 9.35
N ALA A 326 -11.86 24.34 8.71
CA ALA A 326 -13.23 24.85 8.85
C ALA A 326 -13.88 24.50 10.20
N MET A 327 -13.44 23.40 10.84
CA MET A 327 -13.95 22.93 12.13
C MET A 327 -13.29 23.59 13.35
N LEU A 328 -12.10 24.17 13.16
CA LEU A 328 -11.33 24.80 14.22
C LEU A 328 -11.58 26.31 14.24
N PRO A 329 -11.56 26.95 15.42
CA PRO A 329 -11.64 28.40 15.50
C PRO A 329 -10.46 29.04 14.73
N PRO A 330 -10.60 30.29 14.24
CA PRO A 330 -9.52 30.98 13.55
C PRO A 330 -8.26 31.02 14.42
N ILE A 331 -7.09 30.85 13.79
CA ILE A 331 -5.77 30.85 14.47
C ILE A 331 -5.56 32.11 15.33
N SER A 332 -6.24 33.22 15.03
CA SER A 332 -6.20 34.45 15.83
C SER A 332 -6.91 34.38 17.20
N ALA A 333 -7.54 33.25 17.53
CA ALA A 333 -8.31 33.04 18.77
C ALA A 333 -7.71 31.95 19.69
N LEU A 334 -6.52 31.43 19.35
CA LEU A 334 -5.72 30.49 20.15
C LEU A 334 -4.45 31.19 20.67
#